data_AF-A0A6P0YMA6-F1
#
_entry.id   AF-A0A6P0YMA6-F1
#
_cell.length_a   1.000
_cell.length_b   1.000
_cell.length_c   1.000
_cell.angle_alpha   90.00
_cell.angle_beta   90.00
_cell.angle_gamma   90.00
#
_symmetry.space_group_name_H-M   'P 1'
#
loop_
_entity.id
_entity.type
_entity.pdbx_description
1 polymer ?
#
loop_
_entity_poly.entity_id
_entity_poly.type
_entity_poly.pdbx_seq_one_letter_code
_entity_poly.pdbx_strand_id
1 'polypeptide(L)' 'MTGFSIQEEFTTVTSDELAATVDAVIVYNISNGNLFYNPNGSDTGFGNGSQFATLTNTASLTADDFFLRS' A
#
# COMPACT_ATOMS: atom_id res chain seq x y z
N MET A 1 -6.31 13.22 16.48
CA MET A 1 -5.44 12.67 15.43
C MET A 1 -4.96 11.33 15.94
N THR A 2 -5.50 10.24 15.40
CA THR A 2 -4.85 8.93 15.53
C THR A 2 -3.52 9.05 14.77
N GLY A 3 -2.41 8.70 15.42
CA GLY A 3 -1.11 8.66 14.75
C GLY A 3 -1.09 7.53 13.73
N PHE A 4 -0.12 7.57 12.80
CA PHE A 4 0.12 6.52 11.80
C PHE A 4 0.04 5.13 12.44
N SER A 5 -0.86 4.28 11.94
CA SER A 5 -1.12 2.91 12.38
C SER A 5 -1.09 2.01 11.16
N ILE A 6 -0.04 1.20 11.06
CA ILE A 6 0.17 0.26 9.96
C ILE A 6 -1.05 -0.65 9.74
N GLN A 7 -1.77 -1.02 10.81
CA GLN A 7 -2.92 -1.90 10.75
C GLN A 7 -4.15 -1.27 10.09
N GLU A 8 -4.25 0.06 10.13
CA GLU A 8 -5.33 0.81 9.48
C GLU A 8 -4.91 1.35 8.11
N GLU A 9 -3.61 1.37 7.80
CA GLU A 9 -3.04 2.06 6.64
C GLU A 9 -2.36 1.12 5.62
N PHE A 10 -2.39 -0.19 5.84
CA PHE A 10 -1.97 -1.21 4.89
C PHE A 10 -3.16 -1.97 4.29
N THR A 11 -3.13 -2.22 2.99
CA THR A 11 -4.10 -3.11 2.35
C THR A 11 -3.52 -3.87 1.16
N THR A 12 -4.27 -4.87 0.70
CA THR A 12 -3.95 -5.66 -0.49
C THR A 12 -5.01 -5.45 -1.58
N VAL A 13 -4.56 -5.36 -2.83
CA VAL A 13 -5.42 -5.25 -4.01
C VAL A 13 -4.96 -6.24 -5.10
N THR A 14 -5.74 -6.37 -6.16
CA THR A 14 -5.44 -7.28 -7.28
C THR A 14 -5.08 -6.56 -8.58
N SER A 15 -5.05 -5.23 -8.60
CA SER A 15 -4.65 -4.42 -9.75
C SER A 15 -4.00 -3.10 -9.34
N ASP A 16 -3.19 -2.52 -10.23
CA ASP A 16 -2.46 -1.27 -9.96
C ASP A 16 -3.42 -0.06 -9.95
N GLU A 17 -4.52 -0.12 -10.69
CA GLU A 17 -5.56 0.91 -10.70
C GLU A 17 -6.29 0.99 -9.36
N LEU A 18 -6.55 -0.17 -8.73
CA LEU A 18 -7.12 -0.22 -7.38
C LEU A 18 -6.14 0.34 -6.34
N ALA A 19 -4.84 0.13 -6.53
CA ALA A 19 -3.83 0.68 -5.63
C ALA A 19 -3.86 2.21 -5.55
N ALA A 20 -4.29 2.86 -6.63
CA ALA A 20 -4.39 4.31 -6.75
C ALA A 20 -5.74 4.89 -6.30
N THR A 21 -6.66 4.09 -5.75
CA THR A 21 -8.02 4.52 -5.39
C THR A 21 -8.54 3.94 -4.07
N VAL A 22 -7.74 3.10 -3.40
CA VAL A 22 -8.09 2.51 -2.10
C VAL A 22 -7.63 3.41 -0.96
N ASP A 23 -8.46 3.53 0.07
CA ASP A 23 -8.16 4.27 1.29
C ASP A 23 -7.15 3.52 2.18
N ALA A 24 -5.89 3.52 1.75
CA ALA A 24 -4.75 2.96 2.47
C ALA A 24 -3.46 3.65 1.99
N VAL A 25 -2.48 3.79 2.89
CA VAL A 25 -1.22 4.49 2.61
C VAL A 25 -0.21 3.57 1.93
N ILE A 26 -0.13 2.31 2.36
CA ILE A 26 0.71 1.28 1.74
C ILE A 26 -0.20 0.24 1.10
N VAL A 27 -0.07 0.06 -0.21
CA VAL A 27 -0.92 -0.86 -0.96
C VAL A 27 -0.07 -1.91 -1.66
N TYR A 28 -0.36 -3.18 -1.40
CA TYR A 28 0.30 -4.32 -2.04
C TYR A 28 -0.60 -4.94 -3.10
N ASN A 29 -0.15 -4.94 -4.36
CA ASN A 29 -0.82 -5.69 -5.41
C ASN A 29 -0.34 -7.15 -5.43
N ILE A 30 -1.19 -8.05 -4.95
CA ILE A 30 -0.87 -9.47 -4.83
C ILE A 30 -0.74 -10.18 -6.19
N SER A 31 -1.26 -9.58 -7.27
CA SER A 31 -1.23 -10.16 -8.62
C SER A 31 0.13 -10.01 -9.30
N ASN A 32 0.89 -8.96 -8.97
CA ASN A 32 2.15 -8.65 -9.64
C ASN A 32 3.32 -8.32 -8.69
N GLY A 33 3.07 -8.28 -7.38
CA GLY A 33 4.08 -8.03 -6.37
C GLY A 33 4.37 -6.54 -6.12
N ASN A 34 3.69 -5.62 -6.80
CA ASN A 34 3.97 -4.19 -6.68
C ASN A 34 3.51 -3.62 -5.33
N LEU A 35 4.35 -2.76 -4.76
CA LEU A 35 4.06 -1.99 -3.55
C LEU A 35 3.99 -0.51 -3.89
N PHE A 36 2.91 0.12 -3.45
CA PHE A 36 2.60 1.52 -3.72
C PHE A 36 2.48 2.32 -2.43
N TYR A 37 2.95 3.56 -2.49
CA TYR A 37 2.65 4.58 -1.50
C TYR A 37 1.49 5.44 -2.06
N ASN A 38 0.34 5.40 -1.40
CA ASN A 38 -0.86 6.16 -1.78
C ASN A 38 -1.24 7.18 -0.69
N PRO A 39 -0.58 8.35 -0.63
CA PRO A 39 -0.98 9.44 0.28
C PRO A 39 -2.30 10.11 -0.10
N ASN A 40 -2.89 9.77 -1.25
CA ASN A 40 -4.12 10.36 -1.75
C ASN A 40 -5.37 9.67 -1.19
N GLY A 41 -5.21 8.55 -0.47
CA GLY A 41 -6.32 7.77 0.05
C GLY A 41 -7.26 7.31 -1.07
N SER A 42 -8.57 7.48 -0.86
CA SER A 42 -9.59 7.12 -1.84
C SER A 42 -9.69 8.04 -3.07
N ASP A 43 -8.97 9.18 -3.08
CA ASP A 43 -8.99 10.08 -4.23
C ASP A 43 -8.22 9.48 -5.41
N THR A 44 -8.67 9.75 -6.63
CA THR A 44 -8.06 9.19 -7.85
C THR A 44 -6.58 9.52 -7.98
N GLY A 45 -5.75 8.49 -8.13
CA GLY A 45 -4.31 8.61 -8.34
C GLY A 45 -3.52 8.56 -7.03
N PHE A 46 -2.19 8.54 -7.12
CA PHE A 46 -1.32 8.44 -5.93
C PHE A 46 -0.99 9.80 -5.28
N GLY A 47 -1.53 10.92 -5.77
CA GLY A 47 -1.08 12.25 -5.34
C GLY A 47 0.42 12.42 -5.58
N ASN A 48 1.20 12.62 -4.51
CA ASN A 48 2.67 12.68 -4.56
C ASN A 48 3.37 11.31 -4.38
N GLY A 49 2.60 10.24 -4.23
CA GLY A 49 3.11 8.88 -4.13
C GLY A 49 3.32 8.20 -5.48
N SER A 50 3.82 6.97 -5.43
CA SER A 50 3.99 6.10 -6.59
C SER A 50 4.26 4.66 -6.14
N GLN A 51 4.47 3.77 -7.11
CA GLN A 51 5.16 2.51 -6.86
C GLN A 51 6.55 2.79 -6.28
N PHE A 52 6.93 2.07 -5.24
CA PHE A 52 8.26 2.18 -4.62
C PHE A 52 9.03 0.86 -4.55
N ALA A 53 8.35 -0.29 -4.73
CA ALA A 53 8.99 -1.60 -4.78
C ALA A 53 8.19 -2.61 -5.61
N THR A 54 8.86 -3.70 -5.98
CA THR A 54 8.24 -4.92 -6.54
C THR A 54 8.83 -6.13 -5.84
N LEU A 55 7.97 -6.94 -5.24
CA LEU A 55 8.32 -8.24 -4.70
C LEU A 55 8.26 -9.27 -5.83
N THR A 56 9.38 -9.93 -6.10
CA THR A 56 9.46 -10.94 -7.17
C THR A 56 8.95 -12.31 -6.75
N ASN A 57 8.60 -12.47 -5.47
CA ASN A 57 7.99 -13.66 -4.90
C ASN A 57 6.50 -13.45 -4.63
N THR A 58 5.76 -14.53 -4.41
CA THR A 58 4.34 -14.50 -3.99
C THR A 58 4.24 -14.34 -2.48
N ALA A 59 4.84 -13.29 -1.93
CA ALA A 59 4.76 -13.02 -0.50
C ALA A 59 3.30 -12.72 -0.10
N SER A 60 2.82 -13.35 0.96
CA SER A 60 1.54 -13.01 1.58
C SER A 60 1.81 -11.99 2.67
N LEU A 61 1.79 -10.70 2.31
CA LEU A 61 2.00 -9.62 3.27
C LEU A 61 0.72 -9.31 4.05
N THR A 62 0.91 -9.00 5.32
CA THR A 62 -0.08 -8.49 6.26
C THR A 62 0.45 -7.21 6.89
N ALA A 63 -0.40 -6.49 7.63
CA ALA A 63 0.04 -5.31 8.37
C ALA A 63 1.19 -5.61 9.35
N ASP A 64 1.22 -6.82 9.94
CA ASP A 64 2.24 -7.21 10.92
C ASP A 64 3.65 -7.36 10.32
N ASP A 65 3.76 -7.41 8.99
CA ASP A 65 5.04 -7.49 8.28
C ASP A 65 5.76 -6.13 8.16
N PHE A 66 5.09 -5.04 8.53
CA PHE A 66 5.65 -3.69 8.47
C PHE A 66 5.97 -3.15 9.86
N PHE A 67 7.11 -2.47 9.97
CA PHE A 67 7.57 -1.86 11.22
C PHE A 67 7.95 -0.41 10.99
N LEU A 68 7.42 0.49 11.82
CA LEU A 68 7.87 1.87 11.84
C LEU A 68 9.21 1.95 12.57
N ARG A 69 10.21 2.57 11.95
CA ARG A 69 11.54 2.77 12.52
C ARG A 69 11.86 4.25 12.63
N SER A 70 12.43 4.65 13.75
CA SER A 70 12.90 5.99 14.08
C SER A 70 14.40 6.14 13.84
#